data_AF-A0A956C1G8-F1
#
_entry.id   AF-A0A956C1G8-F1
#
_cell.length_a   1.000
_cell.length_b   1.000
_cell.length_c   1.000
_cell.angle_alpha   90.00
_cell.angle_beta   90.00
_cell.angle_gamma   90.00
#
_symmetry.space_group_name_H-M   'P 1'
#
loop_
_entity.id
_entity.type
_entity.pdbx_description
1 polymer ?
#
loop_
_entity_poly.entity_id
_entity_poly.type
_entity_poly.pdbx_seq_one_letter_code
_entity_poly.pdbx_strand_id
1 'polypeptide(L)'
;MGPKAQRDDDLDDDDLDDEALDEAAREEATRAAGSPGYRVSGDLHVRSIELEQDLARAKARVLDIERELFATRKVIRRRNAMRATSHAGLGATMGALLAAVLLAVGAVAAPAPLLGLVFLGFGLGFVAGYRFDPPDDDFPKAPPPRVHY
;
A
#
# COMPACT_ATOMS: atom_id res chain seq x y z
N MET A 1 19.97 104.79 33.98
CA MET A 1 18.75 104.09 33.53
C MET A 1 18.84 104.00 32.01
N GLY A 2 18.90 102.85 31.34
CA GLY A 2 18.92 101.45 31.76
C GLY A 2 19.74 100.62 30.75
N PRO A 3 20.08 99.36 31.07
CA PRO A 3 20.96 98.53 30.25
C PRO A 3 20.21 97.48 29.40
N LYS A 4 20.89 97.04 28.33
CA LYS A 4 20.87 95.70 27.68
C LYS A 4 19.56 95.13 27.10
N ALA A 5 19.66 94.63 25.88
CA ALA A 5 19.12 93.32 25.49
C ALA A 5 19.80 92.84 24.19
N GLN A 6 20.98 92.25 24.32
CA GLN A 6 21.47 91.25 23.38
C GLN A 6 20.73 89.95 23.75
N ARG A 7 19.97 89.38 22.80
CA ARG A 7 19.38 88.04 22.94
C ARG A 7 20.39 87.07 22.33
N ASP A 8 20.91 86.22 23.20
CA ASP A 8 21.63 85.01 22.84
C ASP A 8 20.54 83.95 22.53
N ASP A 9 20.49 83.50 21.28
CA ASP A 9 19.76 82.30 20.86
C ASP A 9 20.75 81.13 20.94
N ASP A 10 20.95 80.61 22.15
CA ASP A 10 21.63 79.33 22.37
C ASP A 10 20.61 78.23 22.08
N LEU A 11 20.76 77.59 20.92
CA LEU A 11 20.04 76.37 20.58
C LEU A 11 20.72 75.20 21.29
N ASP A 12 19.95 74.51 22.13
CA ASP A 12 20.35 73.32 22.86
C ASP A 12 20.73 72.19 21.87
N ASP A 13 22.03 71.87 21.80
CA ASP A 13 22.61 70.81 20.97
C ASP A 13 22.43 69.38 21.55
N ASP A 14 21.68 69.23 22.66
CA ASP A 14 21.61 67.97 23.44
C ASP A 14 20.53 66.98 22.96
N ASP A 15 19.67 67.32 21.99
CA ASP A 15 18.53 66.48 21.56
C ASP A 15 18.81 65.60 20.31
N LEU A 16 19.97 65.71 19.67
CA LEU A 16 20.27 64.99 18.41
C LEU A 16 20.85 63.58 18.61
N ASP A 17 21.35 63.26 19.80
CA ASP A 17 22.02 61.98 20.06
C ASP A 17 21.02 60.84 20.36
N ASP A 18 19.83 61.16 20.89
CA ASP A 18 18.84 60.14 21.26
C ASP A 18 18.12 59.51 20.06
N GLU A 19 17.84 60.27 18.99
CA GLU A 19 17.21 59.71 17.77
C GLU A 19 18.15 58.78 16.99
N ALA A 20 19.45 59.12 16.92
CA ALA A 20 20.45 58.33 16.22
C ALA A 20 20.70 56.97 16.88
N LEU A 21 20.63 56.91 18.22
CA LEU A 21 20.74 55.67 18.98
C LEU A 21 19.51 54.77 18.76
N ASP A 22 18.33 55.38 18.66
CA ASP A 22 17.07 54.68 18.43
C ASP A 22 16.97 54.11 17.00
N GLU A 23 17.52 54.81 16.01
CA GLU A 23 17.61 54.34 14.63
C GLU A 23 18.65 53.24 14.45
N ALA A 24 19.82 53.35 15.08
CA ALA A 24 20.84 52.30 15.11
C ALA A 24 20.33 51.02 15.79
N ALA A 25 19.56 51.14 16.89
CA ALA A 25 18.95 50.00 17.57
C ALA A 25 17.87 49.31 16.70
N ARG A 26 17.12 50.08 15.89
CA ARG A 26 16.15 49.53 14.92
C ARG A 26 16.84 48.82 13.76
N GLU A 27 17.93 49.38 13.23
CA GLU A 27 18.73 48.72 12.19
C GLU A 27 19.41 47.44 12.71
N GLU A 28 19.87 47.42 13.94
CA GLU A 28 20.46 46.23 14.56
C GLU A 28 19.39 45.15 14.86
N ALA A 29 18.21 45.56 15.31
CA ALA A 29 17.06 44.66 15.52
C ALA A 29 16.57 44.03 14.20
N THR A 30 16.54 44.80 13.10
CA THR A 30 16.18 44.29 11.76
C THR A 30 17.26 43.40 11.15
N ARG A 31 18.54 43.67 11.41
CA ARG A 31 19.67 42.81 11.01
C ARG A 31 19.71 41.49 11.82
N ALA A 32 19.36 41.53 13.10
CA ALA A 32 19.25 40.36 13.97
C ALA A 32 18.00 39.51 13.64
N ALA A 33 16.92 40.13 13.15
CA ALA A 33 15.75 39.48 12.57
C ALA A 33 15.99 38.94 11.15
N GLY A 34 17.20 38.43 10.89
CA GLY A 34 17.60 37.85 9.61
C GLY A 34 16.51 36.95 9.03
N SER A 35 16.14 37.24 7.78
CA SER A 35 15.06 36.60 7.03
C SER A 35 14.96 35.09 7.31
N PRO A 36 13.88 34.61 7.95
CA PRO A 36 13.67 33.19 8.22
C PRO A 36 13.58 32.33 6.94
N GLY A 37 13.39 32.97 5.77
CA GLY A 37 13.05 32.29 4.52
C GLY A 37 14.13 31.35 3.98
N TYR A 38 15.42 31.71 4.12
CA TYR A 38 16.52 30.93 3.53
C TYR A 38 16.81 29.61 4.25
N ARG A 39 16.56 29.54 5.57
CA ARG A 39 16.68 28.27 6.34
C ARG A 39 15.50 27.34 6.05
N VAL A 40 14.29 27.90 6.00
CA VAL A 40 13.07 27.14 5.70
C VAL A 40 13.10 26.53 4.30
N SER A 41 13.64 27.22 3.29
CA SER A 41 13.74 26.65 1.93
C SER A 41 14.74 25.50 1.82
N GLY A 42 15.86 25.55 2.55
CA GLY A 42 16.84 24.46 2.58
C GLY A 42 16.28 23.21 3.26
N ASP A 43 15.60 23.39 4.39
CA ASP A 43 14.96 22.31 5.13
C ASP A 43 13.83 21.65 4.34
N LEU A 44 13.06 22.44 3.57
CA LEU A 44 12.04 21.90 2.67
C LEU A 44 12.64 21.06 1.53
N HIS A 45 13.78 21.49 0.97
CA HIS A 45 14.46 20.73 -0.08
C HIS A 45 15.00 19.39 0.44
N VAL A 46 15.66 19.40 1.60
CA VAL A 46 16.14 18.17 2.24
C VAL A 46 14.97 17.23 2.53
N ARG A 47 13.88 17.74 3.11
CA ARG A 47 12.68 16.97 3.39
C ARG A 47 12.01 16.42 2.13
N SER A 48 12.07 17.15 1.01
CA SER A 48 11.54 16.66 -0.27
C SER A 48 12.34 15.48 -0.80
N ILE A 49 13.68 15.52 -0.70
CA ILE A 49 14.56 14.44 -1.11
C ILE A 49 14.35 13.21 -0.22
N GLU A 50 14.23 13.40 1.09
CA GLU A 50 13.95 12.32 2.04
C GLU A 50 12.61 11.62 1.71
N LEU A 51 11.56 12.40 1.42
CA LEU A 51 10.26 11.86 1.03
C LEU A 51 10.31 11.13 -0.31
N GLU A 52 11.08 11.61 -1.29
CA GLU A 52 11.28 10.90 -2.56
C GLU A 52 12.00 9.57 -2.37
N GLN A 53 13.01 9.53 -1.49
CA GLN A 53 13.71 8.31 -1.13
C GLN A 53 12.81 7.31 -0.41
N ASP A 54 12.00 7.78 0.54
CA ASP A 54 11.06 6.94 1.26
C ASP A 54 9.94 6.42 0.36
N LEU A 55 9.48 7.25 -0.60
CA LEU A 55 8.54 6.84 -1.62
C LEU A 55 9.15 5.77 -2.54
N ALA A 56 10.41 5.93 -2.96
CA ALA A 56 11.13 4.93 -3.75
C ALA A 56 11.29 3.60 -2.99
N ARG A 57 11.65 3.66 -1.69
CA ARG A 57 11.73 2.48 -0.81
C ARG A 57 10.36 1.81 -0.63
N ALA A 58 9.31 2.59 -0.43
CA ALA A 58 7.95 2.07 -0.28
C ALA A 58 7.48 1.39 -1.58
N LYS A 59 7.73 2.00 -2.74
CA LYS A 59 7.43 1.39 -4.06
C LYS A 59 8.18 0.07 -4.26
N ALA A 60 9.47 0.02 -3.92
CA ALA A 60 10.25 -1.22 -4.01
C ALA A 60 9.64 -2.33 -3.14
N ARG A 61 9.28 -2.02 -1.88
CA ARG A 61 8.61 -2.98 -0.99
C ARG A 61 7.27 -3.46 -1.54
N VAL A 62 6.46 -2.59 -2.13
CA VAL A 62 5.19 -2.98 -2.75
C VAL A 62 5.43 -3.94 -3.92
N LEU A 63 6.38 -3.65 -4.80
CA LEU A 63 6.71 -4.53 -5.93
C LEU A 63 7.21 -5.91 -5.46
N ASP A 64 7.99 -5.96 -4.38
CA ASP A 64 8.46 -7.22 -3.82
C ASP A 64 7.30 -8.04 -3.24
N ILE A 65 6.40 -7.39 -2.48
CA ILE A 65 5.18 -8.02 -1.96
C ILE A 65 4.28 -8.52 -3.10
N GLU A 66 4.11 -7.75 -4.18
CA GLU A 66 3.32 -8.16 -5.33
C GLU A 66 3.90 -9.39 -6.03
N ARG A 67 5.24 -9.48 -6.16
CA ARG A 67 5.93 -10.65 -6.71
C ARG A 67 5.73 -11.88 -5.83
N GLU A 68 5.85 -11.73 -4.52
CA GLU A 68 5.61 -12.80 -3.54
C GLU A 68 4.16 -13.28 -3.57
N LEU A 69 3.19 -12.36 -3.67
CA LEU A 69 1.78 -12.68 -3.82
C LEU A 69 1.50 -13.42 -5.12
N PHE A 70 2.13 -13.00 -6.23
CA PHE A 70 1.98 -13.68 -7.51
C PHE A 70 2.54 -15.12 -7.48
N ALA A 71 3.74 -15.28 -6.89
CA ALA A 71 4.35 -16.60 -6.70
C ALA A 71 3.46 -17.50 -5.82
N THR A 72 2.99 -16.98 -4.69
CA THR A 72 2.12 -17.70 -3.75
C THR A 72 0.79 -18.10 -4.40
N ARG A 73 0.14 -17.20 -5.14
CA ARG A 73 -1.10 -17.50 -5.89
C ARG A 73 -0.89 -18.63 -6.92
N LYS A 74 0.26 -18.65 -7.60
CA LYS A 74 0.58 -19.71 -8.57
C LYS A 74 0.71 -21.08 -7.90
N VAL A 75 1.35 -21.13 -6.73
CA VAL A 75 1.49 -22.35 -5.93
C VAL A 75 0.13 -22.85 -5.43
N ILE A 76 -0.69 -21.96 -4.86
CA ILE A 76 -2.03 -22.28 -4.37
C ILE A 76 -2.91 -22.82 -5.51
N ARG A 77 -2.92 -22.15 -6.67
CA ARG A 77 -3.69 -22.61 -7.84
C ARG A 77 -3.28 -24.02 -8.28
N ARG A 78 -1.97 -24.32 -8.27
CA ARG A 78 -1.45 -25.65 -8.62
C ARG A 78 -1.86 -26.70 -7.59
N ARG A 79 -1.79 -26.38 -6.30
CA ARG A 79 -2.18 -27.29 -5.21
C ARG A 79 -3.69 -27.60 -5.27
N ASN A 80 -4.53 -26.59 -5.49
CA ASN A 80 -5.97 -26.77 -5.63
C ASN A 80 -6.32 -27.60 -6.86
N ALA A 81 -5.63 -27.39 -7.99
CA ALA A 81 -5.81 -28.23 -9.17
C ALA A 81 -5.43 -29.69 -8.91
N MET A 82 -4.31 -29.96 -8.22
CA MET A 82 -3.92 -31.32 -7.85
C MET A 82 -4.96 -32.00 -6.93
N ARG A 83 -5.47 -31.29 -5.92
CA ARG A 83 -6.51 -31.81 -5.03
C ARG A 83 -7.83 -32.09 -5.76
N ALA A 84 -8.24 -31.20 -6.65
CA ALA A 84 -9.40 -31.43 -7.50
C ALA A 84 -9.23 -32.68 -8.37
N THR A 85 -8.04 -32.92 -8.92
CA THR A 85 -7.76 -34.13 -9.71
C THR A 85 -7.80 -35.40 -8.87
N SER A 86 -7.35 -35.38 -7.61
CA SER A 86 -7.45 -36.56 -6.73
C SER A 86 -8.91 -36.88 -6.37
N HIS A 87 -9.74 -35.88 -6.09
CA HIS A 87 -11.18 -36.09 -5.86
C HIS A 87 -11.91 -36.54 -7.12
N ALA A 88 -11.50 -36.04 -8.29
CA ALA A 88 -12.03 -36.51 -9.57
C ALA A 88 -11.70 -37.99 -9.83
N GLY A 89 -10.48 -38.43 -9.46
CA GLY A 89 -10.10 -39.84 -9.51
C GLY A 89 -11.00 -40.72 -8.62
N LEU A 90 -11.26 -40.30 -7.38
CA LEU A 90 -12.20 -41.00 -6.48
C LEU A 90 -13.64 -41.00 -7.01
N GLY A 91 -14.08 -39.92 -7.62
CA GLY A 91 -15.39 -39.86 -8.26
C GLY A 91 -15.48 -40.83 -9.45
N ALA A 92 -14.42 -40.92 -10.27
CA ALA A 92 -14.36 -41.84 -11.40
C ALA A 92 -14.39 -43.31 -10.96
N THR A 93 -13.70 -43.67 -9.87
CA THR A 93 -13.73 -45.04 -9.34
C THR A 93 -15.12 -45.41 -8.83
N MET A 94 -15.82 -44.49 -8.15
CA MET A 94 -17.21 -44.72 -7.73
C MET A 94 -18.14 -44.86 -8.93
N GLY A 95 -17.98 -44.02 -9.96
CA GLY A 95 -18.73 -44.14 -11.22
C GLY A 95 -18.48 -45.48 -11.93
N ALA A 96 -17.22 -45.96 -11.92
CA ALA A 96 -16.84 -47.24 -12.49
C ALA A 96 -17.41 -48.43 -11.71
N LEU A 97 -17.43 -48.37 -10.38
CA LEU A 97 -18.07 -49.40 -9.54
C LEU A 97 -19.56 -49.49 -9.84
N LEU A 98 -20.25 -48.35 -9.95
CA LEU A 98 -21.68 -48.32 -10.27
C LEU A 98 -21.95 -48.85 -11.68
N ALA A 99 -21.12 -48.49 -12.66
CA ALA A 99 -21.18 -49.04 -14.01
C ALA A 99 -20.95 -50.57 -14.02
N ALA A 100 -19.99 -51.08 -13.25
CA ALA A 100 -19.73 -52.51 -13.13
C ALA A 100 -20.92 -53.27 -12.55
N VAL A 101 -21.60 -52.72 -11.54
CA VAL A 101 -22.83 -53.30 -10.98
C VAL A 101 -23.95 -53.35 -12.01
N LEU A 102 -24.18 -52.26 -12.76
CA LEU A 102 -25.22 -52.22 -13.79
C LEU A 102 -24.96 -53.21 -14.93
N LEU A 103 -23.69 -53.39 -15.31
CA LEU A 103 -23.29 -54.39 -16.28
C LEU A 103 -23.51 -55.81 -15.74
N ALA A 104 -23.12 -56.08 -14.49
CA ALA A 104 -23.24 -57.40 -13.86
C ALA A 104 -24.70 -57.86 -13.70
N VAL A 105 -25.61 -56.93 -13.41
CA VAL A 105 -27.05 -57.21 -13.30
C VAL A 105 -27.75 -57.21 -14.67
N GLY A 106 -27.03 -56.89 -15.75
CA GLY A 106 -27.58 -56.86 -17.11
C GLY A 106 -28.54 -55.69 -17.36
N ALA A 107 -28.57 -54.68 -16.47
CA ALA A 107 -29.43 -53.52 -16.62
C ALA A 107 -29.03 -52.63 -17.80
N VAL A 108 -27.73 -52.62 -18.14
CA VAL A 108 -27.18 -51.83 -19.25
C VAL A 108 -26.09 -52.64 -19.96
N ALA A 109 -26.31 -52.98 -21.22
CA ALA A 109 -25.33 -53.71 -22.04
C ALA A 109 -24.50 -52.80 -22.96
N ALA A 110 -24.99 -51.59 -23.24
CA ALA A 110 -24.29 -50.65 -24.11
C ALA A 110 -23.09 -50.02 -23.38
N PRO A 111 -21.91 -49.93 -24.00
CA PRO A 111 -20.71 -49.38 -23.35
C PRO A 111 -20.79 -47.85 -23.14
N ALA A 112 -21.50 -47.13 -24.00
CA ALA A 112 -21.59 -45.67 -23.93
C ALA A 112 -22.18 -45.12 -22.60
N PRO A 113 -23.34 -45.58 -22.09
CA PRO A 113 -23.87 -45.13 -20.80
C PRO A 113 -22.99 -45.51 -19.61
N LEU A 114 -22.30 -46.65 -19.67
CA LEU A 114 -21.37 -47.08 -18.62
C LEU A 114 -20.15 -46.15 -18.53
N LEU A 115 -19.57 -45.78 -19.68
CA LEU A 115 -18.54 -44.74 -19.76
C LEU A 115 -19.07 -43.39 -19.27
N GLY A 116 -20.30 -43.06 -19.62
CA GLY A 116 -20.99 -41.85 -19.14
C GLY A 116 -21.01 -41.74 -17.62
N LEU A 117 -21.25 -42.85 -16.90
CA LEU A 117 -21.23 -42.88 -15.43
C LEU A 117 -19.84 -42.64 -14.85
N VAL A 118 -18.79 -43.16 -15.49
CA VAL A 118 -17.40 -42.90 -15.07
C VAL A 118 -17.05 -41.43 -15.24
N PHE A 119 -17.41 -40.82 -16.37
CA PHE A 119 -17.19 -39.39 -16.61
C PHE A 119 -18.04 -38.51 -15.69
N LEU A 120 -19.28 -38.89 -15.42
CA LEU A 120 -20.15 -38.22 -14.46
C LEU A 120 -19.53 -38.26 -13.06
N GLY A 121 -19.08 -39.44 -12.62
CA GLY A 121 -18.39 -39.61 -11.34
C GLY A 121 -17.14 -38.74 -11.26
N PHE A 122 -16.31 -38.74 -12.30
CA PHE A 122 -15.14 -37.86 -12.39
C PHE A 122 -15.49 -36.38 -12.24
N GLY A 123 -16.49 -35.91 -12.99
CA GLY A 123 -16.94 -34.52 -12.96
C GLY A 123 -17.48 -34.11 -11.59
N LEU A 124 -18.31 -34.95 -10.98
CA LEU A 124 -18.84 -34.71 -9.63
C LEU A 124 -17.72 -34.69 -8.58
N GLY A 125 -16.78 -35.63 -8.66
CA GLY A 125 -15.59 -35.64 -7.79
C GLY A 125 -14.73 -34.39 -7.96
N PHE A 126 -14.52 -33.93 -9.20
CA PHE A 126 -13.77 -32.71 -9.49
C PHE A 126 -14.44 -31.46 -8.89
N VAL A 127 -15.75 -31.31 -9.09
CA VAL A 127 -16.52 -30.19 -8.53
C VAL A 127 -16.56 -30.24 -7.01
N ALA A 128 -16.69 -31.44 -6.43
CA ALA A 128 -16.66 -31.61 -4.98
C ALA A 128 -15.32 -31.19 -4.38
N GLY A 129 -14.21 -31.57 -5.03
CA GLY A 129 -12.86 -31.14 -4.64
C GLY A 129 -12.61 -29.63 -4.75
N TYR A 130 -13.37 -28.92 -5.59
CA TYR A 130 -13.32 -27.46 -5.67
C TYR A 130 -14.23 -26.74 -4.67
N ARG A 131 -15.34 -27.36 -4.28
CA ARG A 131 -16.42 -26.69 -3.52
C ARG A 131 -16.40 -27.00 -2.02
N PHE A 132 -16.01 -28.21 -1.64
CA PHE A 132 -16.13 -28.69 -0.25
C PHE A 132 -14.80 -28.80 0.49
N ASP A 133 -13.68 -28.59 -0.19
CA ASP A 133 -12.38 -28.53 0.47
C ASP A 133 -12.21 -27.10 0.99
N PRO A 134 -12.21 -26.86 2.32
CA PRO A 134 -11.97 -25.53 2.85
C PRO A 134 -10.61 -25.07 2.34
N PRO A 135 -10.48 -23.80 1.92
CA PRO A 135 -9.17 -23.26 1.60
C PRO A 135 -8.32 -23.48 2.86
N ASP A 136 -7.24 -24.23 2.69
CA ASP A 136 -6.21 -24.50 3.68
C ASP A 136 -5.47 -23.16 3.91
N ASP A 137 -6.20 -22.21 4.50
CA ASP A 137 -5.92 -20.78 4.54
C ASP A 137 -5.56 -20.43 5.98
N ASP A 138 -4.48 -21.04 6.46
CA ASP A 138 -3.69 -20.52 7.59
C ASP A 138 -2.95 -19.23 7.21
N PHE A 139 -3.12 -18.75 5.97
CA PHE A 139 -2.64 -17.43 5.57
C PHE A 139 -3.54 -16.33 6.15
N PRO A 140 -2.96 -15.30 6.80
CA PRO A 140 -3.73 -14.15 7.24
C PRO A 140 -4.40 -13.51 6.03
N LYS A 141 -5.72 -13.29 6.12
CA LYS A 141 -6.50 -12.59 5.08
C LYS A 141 -5.77 -11.31 4.68
N ALA A 142 -5.39 -11.23 3.41
CA ALA A 142 -4.80 -10.01 2.87
C ALA A 142 -5.76 -8.82 3.14
N PRO A 143 -5.24 -7.66 3.55
CA PRO A 143 -6.07 -6.49 3.79
C PRO A 143 -6.83 -6.12 2.50
N PRO A 144 -8.10 -5.69 2.61
CA PRO A 144 -8.90 -5.33 1.44
C PRO A 144 -8.19 -4.26 0.60
N PRO A 145 -8.32 -4.30 -0.74
CA PRO A 145 -7.67 -3.34 -1.62
C PRO A 145 -8.14 -1.93 -1.24
N ARG A 146 -7.17 -1.06 -0.90
CA ARG A 146 -7.45 0.36 -0.69
C ARG A 146 -7.73 0.98 -2.05
N VAL A 147 -9.01 1.10 -2.41
CA VAL A 147 -9.44 1.97 -3.50
C VAL A 147 -9.22 3.40 -3.05
N HIS A 148 -8.14 4.01 -3.55
CA HIS A 148 -7.98 5.45 -3.50
C HIS A 148 -8.88 6.02 -4.61
N TYR A 149 -9.97 6.67 -4.20
CA TYR A 149 -10.83 7.50 -5.06
C TYR A 149 -10.27 8.92 -5.13
#